data_AF-A0A923QF32-F1
#
_entry.id   AF-A0A923QF32-F1
#
_cell.length_a   1.000
_cell.length_b   1.000
_cell.length_c   1.000
_cell.angle_alpha   90.00
_cell.angle_beta   90.00
_cell.angle_gamma   90.00
#
_symmetry.space_group_name_H-M   'P 1'
#
loop_
_entity.id
_entity.type
_entity.pdbx_description
1 polymer ?
#
loop_
_entity_poly.entity_id
_entity_poly.type
_entity_poly.pdbx_seq_one_letter_code
_entity_poly.pdbx_strand_id
1 'polypeptide(L)'
;MATALLGSCGAGVASAQDTGATLRPVIITGAPSDTQRWTAPASMDIIEADEIRAGQLQVNLSESLGRVPGLTIQNRQNYAQDLQVSIRGFGARSTFGV
;
A
#
# COMPACT_ATOMS: atom_id res chain seq x y z
N MET A 1 19.81 0.83 60.41
CA MET A 1 19.43 -0.60 60.33
C MET A 1 18.60 -0.74 59.06
N ALA A 2 19.22 -1.16 57.95
CA ALA A 2 19.11 -2.53 57.39
C ALA A 2 17.65 -2.81 56.94
N THR A 3 17.31 -3.03 55.67
CA THR A 3 17.93 -3.96 54.70
C THR A 3 17.38 -3.66 53.29
N ALA A 4 18.22 -3.78 52.26
CA ALA A 4 17.83 -3.87 50.84
C ALA A 4 17.25 -5.26 50.51
N LEU A 5 16.55 -5.43 49.37
CA LEU A 5 16.77 -6.52 48.38
C LEU A 5 15.59 -6.60 47.36
N LEU A 6 15.97 -6.57 46.08
CA LEU A 6 15.41 -7.22 44.87
C LEU A 6 13.95 -6.94 44.49
N GLY A 7 13.63 -6.51 43.26
CA GLY A 7 14.21 -6.98 42.01
C GLY A 7 13.53 -8.29 41.59
N SER A 8 12.35 -8.22 40.98
CA SER A 8 11.88 -9.28 40.09
C SER A 8 11.24 -8.64 38.88
N CYS A 9 12.03 -8.61 37.80
CA CYS A 9 11.52 -8.48 36.45
C CYS A 9 10.61 -9.68 36.22
N GLY A 10 9.30 -9.46 36.20
CA GLY A 10 8.37 -10.38 35.60
C GLY A 10 8.61 -10.36 34.10
N ALA A 11 9.54 -11.19 33.63
CA ALA A 11 9.67 -11.53 32.22
C ALA A 11 8.39 -12.28 31.82
N GLY A 12 7.36 -11.52 31.45
CA GLY A 12 6.22 -12.05 30.73
C GLY A 12 6.76 -12.62 29.42
N VAL A 13 6.78 -13.95 29.33
CA VAL A 13 7.03 -14.69 28.10
C VAL A 13 6.10 -14.13 27.02
N ALA A 14 6.65 -13.33 26.13
CA ALA A 14 5.99 -12.97 24.89
C ALA A 14 5.84 -14.27 24.09
N SER A 15 4.62 -14.80 24.02
CA SER A 15 4.31 -15.87 23.09
C SER A 15 4.48 -15.29 21.68
N ALA A 16 5.50 -15.78 20.97
CA ALA A 16 5.58 -15.58 19.53
C ALA A 16 4.28 -16.12 18.93
N GLN A 17 3.49 -15.23 18.32
CA GLN A 17 2.34 -15.64 17.52
C GLN A 17 2.90 -16.26 16.24
N ASP A 18 3.21 -17.54 16.29
CA ASP A 18 3.43 -18.34 15.09
C ASP A 18 2.07 -18.57 14.44
N THR A 19 1.65 -17.60 13.64
CA THR A 19 0.55 -17.77 12.70
C THR A 19 1.14 -17.84 11.30
N GLY A 20 2.07 -18.77 11.09
CA GLY A 20 2.47 -19.27 9.78
C GLY A 20 1.38 -20.10 9.10
N ALA A 21 0.11 -19.68 9.20
CA ALA A 21 -0.96 -20.26 8.40
C ALA A 21 -0.75 -19.80 6.97
N THR A 22 -0.16 -20.66 6.12
CA THR A 22 -0.14 -20.46 4.67
C THR A 22 -1.58 -20.36 4.18
N LEU A 23 -2.03 -19.13 3.95
CA LEU A 23 -3.35 -18.84 3.42
C LEU A 23 -3.46 -19.49 2.04
N ARG A 24 -4.61 -20.11 1.76
CA ARG A 24 -4.90 -20.62 0.42
C ARG A 24 -4.86 -19.44 -0.56
N PRO A 25 -4.23 -19.59 -1.74
CA PRO A 25 -4.16 -18.50 -2.70
C PRO A 25 -5.57 -18.12 -3.15
N VAL A 26 -5.91 -16.83 -3.02
CA VAL A 26 -7.14 -16.27 -3.57
C VAL A 26 -6.87 -15.94 -5.03
N ILE A 27 -7.47 -16.71 -5.94
CA ILE A 27 -7.38 -16.44 -7.37
C ILE A 27 -8.45 -15.41 -7.73
N ILE A 28 -8.03 -14.16 -7.92
CA ILE A 28 -8.88 -13.10 -8.44
C ILE A 28 -8.83 -13.19 -9.96
N THR A 29 -9.90 -13.69 -10.59
CA THR A 29 -10.01 -13.67 -12.06
C THR A 29 -10.56 -12.31 -12.46
N GLY A 30 -9.66 -11.37 -12.78
CA GLY A 30 -10.04 -10.11 -13.41
C GLY A 30 -10.47 -10.30 -14.87
N ALA A 31 -11.25 -9.37 -15.41
CA ALA A 31 -11.47 -9.31 -16.86
C ALA A 31 -10.11 -9.09 -17.58
N PRO A 32 -9.88 -9.65 -18.78
CA PRO A 32 -8.62 -9.47 -19.51
C PRO A 32 -8.33 -7.98 -19.69
N SER A 33 -7.29 -7.50 -19.01
CA SER A 33 -6.94 -6.08 -18.92
C SER A 33 -6.60 -5.49 -20.31
N ASP A 34 -6.01 -6.30 -21.20
CA ASP A 34 -5.63 -5.88 -22.54
C ASP A 34 -6.81 -5.74 -23.52
N THR A 35 -7.90 -6.50 -23.35
CA THR A 35 -9.13 -6.26 -24.14
C THR A 35 -9.89 -5.05 -23.58
N GLN A 36 -9.97 -4.95 -22.25
CA GLN A 36 -10.76 -3.92 -21.59
C GLN A 36 -10.19 -2.50 -21.78
N ARG A 37 -8.87 -2.32 -21.85
CA ARG A 37 -8.26 -0.99 -22.09
C ARG A 37 -8.78 -0.30 -23.37
N TRP A 38 -9.17 -1.09 -24.38
CA TRP A 38 -9.63 -0.57 -25.68
C TRP A 38 -11.15 -0.55 -25.81
N THR A 39 -11.85 -1.45 -25.10
CA THR A 39 -13.31 -1.56 -25.19
C THR A 39 -14.06 -0.85 -24.07
N ALA A 40 -13.38 -0.50 -22.97
CA ALA A 40 -14.02 0.15 -21.84
C ALA A 40 -14.43 1.59 -22.19
N PRO A 41 -15.65 2.03 -21.83
CA PRO A 41 -16.09 3.42 -22.00
C PRO A 41 -15.46 4.37 -20.96
N ALA A 42 -14.27 4.05 -20.44
CA ALA A 42 -13.57 4.79 -19.39
C ALA A 42 -12.07 4.79 -19.65
N SER A 43 -11.35 5.79 -19.13
CA SER A 43 -9.88 5.81 -19.18
C SER A 43 -9.29 4.85 -18.16
N MET A 44 -8.47 3.91 -18.62
CA MET A 44 -7.76 2.94 -17.80
C MET A 44 -6.28 2.96 -18.16
N ASP A 45 -5.42 2.86 -17.14
CA ASP A 45 -3.98 2.71 -17.30
C ASP A 45 -3.52 1.54 -16.42
N ILE A 46 -2.62 0.71 -16.93
CA ILE A 46 -2.16 -0.53 -16.28
C ILE A 46 -0.65 -0.47 -16.24
N ILE A 47 -0.10 -0.59 -15.04
CA ILE A 47 1.34 -0.68 -14.83
C ILE A 47 1.65 -2.10 -14.39
N GLU A 48 2.49 -2.78 -15.17
CA GLU A 48 2.83 -4.18 -14.92
C GLU A 48 3.86 -4.31 -13.80
N ALA A 49 3.90 -5.48 -13.16
CA ALA A 49 4.77 -5.72 -12.00
C ALA A 49 6.25 -5.49 -12.30
N ASP A 50 6.71 -5.82 -13.51
CA ASP A 50 8.09 -5.60 -13.92
C ASP A 50 8.41 -4.11 -14.07
N GLU A 51 7.44 -3.31 -14.51
CA GLU A 51 7.59 -1.85 -14.61
C GLU A 51 7.63 -1.17 -13.25
N ILE A 52 6.89 -1.69 -12.26
CA ILE A 52 6.95 -1.21 -10.87
C ILE A 52 8.34 -1.49 -10.27
N ARG A 53 8.95 -2.62 -10.61
CA ARG A 53 10.24 -3.05 -10.05
C ARG A 53 11.45 -2.47 -10.79
N ALA A 54 11.27 -2.06 -12.05
CA ALA A 54 12.35 -1.60 -12.89
C ALA A 54 12.97 -0.28 -12.37
N GLY A 55 14.16 -0.38 -11.78
CA GLY A 55 14.99 0.78 -11.44
C GLY A 55 14.47 1.62 -10.27
N GLN A 56 13.63 1.06 -9.41
CA GLN A 56 13.04 1.78 -8.27
C GLN A 56 13.30 1.10 -6.93
N LEU A 57 13.42 1.92 -5.88
CA LEU A 57 13.64 1.46 -4.50
C LEU A 57 12.36 0.86 -3.88
N GLN A 58 11.20 1.04 -4.52
CA GLN A 58 9.89 0.50 -4.15
C GLN A 58 9.46 0.90 -2.72
N VAL A 59 9.86 2.09 -2.28
CA VAL A 59 9.54 2.58 -0.92
C VAL A 59 8.17 3.22 -0.91
N ASN A 60 7.76 3.86 -2.00
CA ASN A 60 6.48 4.53 -2.13
C ASN A 60 5.85 4.27 -3.51
N LEU A 61 4.53 4.05 -3.54
CA LEU A 61 3.80 3.96 -4.81
C LEU A 61 3.90 5.23 -5.68
N SER A 62 4.27 6.38 -5.10
CA SER A 62 4.49 7.62 -5.87
C SER A 62 5.58 7.48 -6.94
N GLU A 63 6.51 6.54 -6.75
CA GLU A 63 7.66 6.37 -7.62
C GLU A 63 7.25 5.68 -8.94
N SER A 64 6.39 4.67 -8.88
CA SER A 64 5.92 3.94 -10.06
C SER A 64 4.72 4.60 -10.74
N LEU A 65 3.83 5.20 -9.94
CA LEU A 65 2.58 5.78 -10.44
C LEU A 65 2.73 7.21 -11.00
N GLY A 66 3.89 7.85 -10.85
CA GLY A 66 4.15 9.20 -11.39
C GLY A 66 4.07 9.30 -12.93
N ARG A 67 4.07 8.16 -13.63
CA ARG A 67 3.96 8.09 -15.10
C ARG A 67 2.52 8.16 -15.63
N VAL A 68 1.52 7.94 -14.77
CA VAL A 68 0.11 7.92 -15.20
C VAL A 68 -0.38 9.36 -15.46
N PRO A 69 -0.89 9.68 -16.65
CA PRO A 69 -1.36 11.02 -16.96
C PRO A 69 -2.58 11.40 -16.13
N GLY A 70 -2.56 12.60 -15.55
CA GLY A 70 -3.64 13.10 -14.70
C GLY A 70 -3.68 12.49 -13.31
N LEU A 71 -2.69 11.68 -12.91
CA LEU A 71 -2.50 11.21 -11.54
C LEU A 71 -1.45 12.08 -10.85
N THR A 72 -1.80 12.66 -9.71
CA THR A 72 -0.86 13.38 -8.84
C THR A 72 -0.78 12.66 -7.51
N ILE A 73 0.45 12.32 -7.10
CA ILE A 73 0.72 11.69 -5.81
C ILE A 73 1.71 12.55 -5.05
N GLN A 74 1.33 12.94 -3.84
CA GLN A 74 2.21 13.67 -2.93
C GLN A 74 2.66 12.74 -1.80
N ASN A 75 3.96 12.51 -1.73
CA ASN A 75 4.59 11.82 -0.63
C ASN A 75 4.79 12.80 0.53
N ARG A 76 4.09 12.57 1.66
CA ARG A 76 4.13 13.44 2.84
C ARG A 76 5.24 13.06 3.83
N GLN A 77 6.12 12.13 3.47
CA GLN A 77 7.22 11.60 4.30
C GLN A 77 6.75 11.12 5.70
N ASN A 78 5.45 10.80 5.80
CA ASN A 78 4.80 10.31 7.00
C ASN A 78 4.06 9.03 6.64
N TYR A 79 4.76 7.91 6.79
CA TYR A 79 4.26 6.58 6.44
C TYR A 79 3.05 6.13 7.27
N ALA A 80 2.73 6.83 8.37
CA ALA A 80 1.55 6.55 9.16
C ALA A 80 0.27 7.21 8.61
N GLN A 81 0.38 8.10 7.62
CA GLN A 81 -0.76 8.86 7.05
C GLN A 81 -0.97 8.62 5.55
N ASP A 82 -0.32 7.60 5.00
CA ASP A 82 -0.33 7.23 3.58
C ASP A 82 0.08 8.35 2.61
N LEU A 83 0.12 7.99 1.32
CA LEU A 83 0.36 8.91 0.22
C LEU A 83 -0.94 9.66 -0.12
N GLN A 84 -0.84 10.96 -0.43
CA GLN A 84 -1.98 11.71 -0.91
C GLN A 84 -2.12 11.54 -2.42
N VAL A 85 -3.19 10.88 -2.85
CA VAL A 85 -3.46 10.59 -4.27
C VAL A 85 -4.63 11.46 -4.79
N SER A 86 -4.46 12.01 -5.99
CA SER A 86 -5.48 12.77 -6.74
C SER A 86 -5.52 12.36 -8.20
N ILE A 87 -6.70 12.09 -8.73
CA ILE A 87 -6.95 11.67 -10.12
C ILE A 87 -7.76 12.76 -10.80
N ARG A 88 -7.21 13.33 -11.88
CA ARG A 88 -7.80 14.43 -12.67
C ARG A 88 -8.26 15.61 -11.81
N GLY A 89 -7.50 15.92 -10.76
CA GLY A 89 -7.80 17.01 -9.82
C GLY A 89 -8.70 16.63 -8.64
N PHE A 90 -9.23 15.40 -8.61
CA PHE A 90 -10.08 14.91 -7.52
C PHE A 90 -9.29 13.95 -6.62
N GLY A 91 -9.10 14.34 -5.36
CA GLY A 91 -8.49 13.48 -4.34
C GLY A 91 -9.48 12.53 -3.68
N ALA A 92 -8.98 11.60 -2.86
CA ALA A 92 -9.80 10.67 -2.07
C ALA A 92 -10.81 11.34 -1.11
N ARG A 93 -10.68 12.64 -0.88
CA ARG A 93 -11.59 13.48 -0.08
C ARG A 93 -12.39 14.49 -0.92
N SER A 94 -12.41 14.34 -2.23
CA SER A 94 -13.20 15.21 -3.09
C SER A 94 -14.66 14.78 -3.07
N THR A 95 -15.56 15.75 -3.00
CA THR A 95 -17.01 15.52 -3.11
C THR A 95 -17.32 15.20 -4.57
N PHE A 96 -17.34 13.93 -4.95
CA PHE A 96 -17.81 13.54 -6.27
C PHE A 96 -19.34 13.70 -6.33
N GLY A 97 -19.83 14.47 -7.31
CA GLY A 97 -21.26 14.53 -7.67
C GLY A 97 -22.06 15.68 -7.03
N VAL A 98 -22.58 16.56 -7.89
CA VAL A 98 -23.97 17.04 -7.83
C VAL A 98 -24.81 16.23 -8.80
#